data_AF-A0A9E1LPD5-F1
#
_entry.id   AF-A0A9E1LPD5-F1
#
_cell.length_a   1.000
_cell.length_b   1.000
_cell.length_c   1.000
_cell.angle_alpha   90.00
_cell.angle_beta   90.00
_cell.angle_gamma   90.00
#
_symmetry.space_group_name_H-M   'P 1'
#
loop_
_entity.id
_entity.type
_entity.pdbx_description
1 polymer ?
#
loop_
_entity_poly.entity_id
_entity_poly.type
_entity_poly.pdbx_seq_one_letter_code
_entity_poly.pdbx_strand_id
1 'polypeptide(L)' 'LAEQAFYVMQAPVLRVSGFNAPFPPAGLESIYLPDTDRILDAVDRSMAY' A
#
# COMPACT_ATOMS: atom_id res chain seq x y z
N LEU A 1 11.92 10.23 -1.71
CA LEU A 1 11.13 10.50 -0.48
C LEU A 1 11.96 10.24 0.78
N ALA A 2 12.33 8.99 1.07
CA ALA A 2 13.05 8.64 2.31
C ALA A 2 14.35 9.43 2.52
N GLU A 3 15.22 9.50 1.51
CA GLU A 3 16.50 10.24 1.59
C GLU A 3 16.32 11.73 1.86
N GLN A 4 15.25 12.33 1.34
CA GLN A 4 15.00 13.77 1.44
C GLN A 4 14.24 14.16 2.72
N ALA A 5 13.51 13.22 3.33
CA ALA A 5 12.61 13.46 4.46
C ALA A 5 12.97 12.64 5.71
N PHE A 6 14.18 12.07 5.76
CA PHE A 6 14.60 11.12 6.80
C PHE A 6 14.36 11.63 8.23
N TYR A 7 14.64 12.91 8.48
CA TYR A 7 14.52 13.50 9.82
C TYR A 7 13.12 13.94 10.22
N VAL A 8 12.19 14.05 9.26
CA VAL A 8 10.82 14.54 9.49
C VAL A 8 9.76 13.45 9.32
N MET A 9 10.15 12.29 8.82
CA MET A 9 9.27 11.16 8.59
C MET A 9 8.88 10.51 9.92
N GLN A 10 7.59 10.56 10.26
CA GLN A 10 7.06 10.04 11.53
C GLN A 10 6.70 8.55 11.46
N ALA A 11 6.49 8.01 10.26
CA ALA A 11 6.15 6.62 10.02
C ALA A 11 6.87 6.11 8.75
N PRO A 12 7.17 4.81 8.64
CA PRO A 12 7.78 4.26 7.44
C PRO A 12 6.89 4.43 6.21
N VAL A 13 7.51 4.56 5.03
CA VAL A 13 6.76 4.62 3.77
C VAL A 13 6.16 3.25 3.46
N LEU A 14 4.84 3.14 3.56
CA LEU A 14 4.08 1.96 3.18
C LEU A 14 3.65 2.04 1.71
N ARG A 15 3.62 0.89 1.01
CA ARG A 15 3.16 0.79 -0.37
C ARG A 15 2.01 -0.21 -0.46
N VAL A 16 0.91 0.20 -1.08
CA VAL A 16 -0.22 -0.67 -1.39
C VAL A 16 -0.27 -0.81 -2.92
N SER A 17 0.00 -2.02 -3.41
CA SER A 17 0.07 -2.33 -4.84
C SER A 17 -0.64 -3.65 -5.15
N GLY A 18 -0.77 -3.97 -6.44
CA GLY A 18 -1.12 -5.33 -6.85
C GLY A 18 -0.10 -6.36 -6.33
N PHE A 19 -0.50 -7.63 -6.37
CA PHE A 19 0.37 -8.73 -5.94
C PHE A 19 1.57 -8.89 -6.88
N ASN A 20 2.64 -9.50 -6.38
CA ASN A 20 3.76 -9.92 -7.22
C ASN A 20 3.41 -11.22 -7.97
N ALA A 21 2.43 -11.12 -8.88
CA ALA A 21 1.95 -12.19 -9.73
C ALA A 21 1.59 -11.63 -11.11
N PRO A 22 1.50 -12.46 -12.17
CA PRO A 22 0.95 -12.02 -13.44
C PRO A 22 -0.48 -11.48 -13.30
N PHE A 23 -0.88 -10.59 -14.22
CA PHE A 23 -2.22 -10.02 -14.22
C PHE A 23 -3.26 -11.14 -14.38
N PRO A 24 -4.30 -11.18 -13.52
CA PRO A 24 -5.22 -12.29 -13.48
C PRO A 24 -6.30 -12.18 -14.58
N PRO A 25 -7.09 -13.24 -14.80
CA PRO A 25 -8.33 -13.15 -15.57
C PRO A 25 -9.30 -12.12 -14.96
N ALA A 26 -10.19 -11.54 -15.78
CA ALA A 26 -11.11 -10.47 -15.38
C ALA A 26 -11.94 -10.78 -14.12
N GLY A 27 -12.29 -12.06 -13.88
CA GLY A 27 -13.04 -12.47 -12.69
C GLY A 27 -12.30 -12.32 -11.35
N LEU A 28 -10.98 -12.12 -11.36
CA LEU A 28 -10.14 -11.95 -10.17
C LEU A 28 -9.48 -10.56 -10.10
N GLU A 29 -9.80 -9.68 -11.05
CA GLU A 29 -9.22 -8.34 -11.14
C GLU A 29 -9.51 -7.51 -9.88
N SER A 30 -10.73 -7.60 -9.35
CA SER A 30 -11.15 -6.86 -8.15
C SER A 30 -10.34 -7.22 -6.90
N ILE A 31 -9.83 -8.45 -6.82
CA ILE A 31 -9.03 -8.93 -5.68
C ILE A 31 -7.56 -8.56 -5.91
N TYR A 32 -7.10 -8.62 -7.16
CA TYR A 32 -5.70 -8.35 -7.50
C TYR A 32 -5.33 -6.88 -7.40
N LEU A 33 -6.24 -5.99 -7.83
CA LEU A 33 -6.03 -4.55 -7.70
C LEU A 33 -6.11 -4.11 -6.22
N PRO A 34 -5.35 -3.08 -5.83
CA PRO A 34 -5.50 -2.49 -4.52
C PRO A 34 -6.89 -1.83 -4.41
N ASP A 35 -7.70 -2.31 -3.47
CA ASP A 35 -9.01 -1.75 -3.14
C ASP A 35 -8.92 -0.71 -2.02
N THR A 36 -10.06 -0.09 -1.71
CA THR A 36 -10.16 0.92 -0.66
C THR A 36 -9.81 0.35 0.72
N ASP A 37 -10.23 -0.89 1.01
CA ASP A 37 -10.00 -1.51 2.32
C ASP A 37 -8.50 -1.72 2.59
N ARG A 38 -7.74 -2.17 1.59
CA ARG A 38 -6.28 -2.32 1.69
C ARG A 38 -5.55 -0.98 1.84
N ILE A 39 -6.10 0.09 1.25
CA ILE A 39 -5.55 1.44 1.43
C ILE A 39 -5.81 1.93 2.85
N LEU A 40 -7.03 1.75 3.36
CA LEU A 40 -7.38 2.16 4.72
C LEU A 40 -6.58 1.40 5.78
N ASP A 41 -6.37 0.09 5.62
CA ASP A 41 -5.48 -0.70 6.51
C ASP A 41 -4.06 -0.13 6.56
N ALA A 42 -3.50 0.25 5.41
CA ALA A 42 -2.17 0.86 5.37
C ALA A 42 -2.13 2.24 6.05
N VAL A 43 -3.20 3.03 5.93
CA VAL A 43 -3.33 4.31 6.63
C VAL A 43 -3.38 4.09 8.14
N ASP A 44 -4.22 3.18 8.61
CA ASP A 44 -4.35 2.86 10.03
C ASP A 44 -3.01 2.40 10.62
N ARG A 45 -2.29 1.54 9.89
CA ARG A 45 -0.93 1.12 10.27
C ARG A 45 0.06 2.27 10.33
N SER A 46 -0.02 3.22 9.40
CA SER A 46 0.86 4.40 9.40
C SER A 46 0.57 5.33 10.57
N MET A 47 -0.68 5.43 11.00
CA MET A 47 -1.10 6.28 12.12
C MET A 47 -0.82 5.65 13.49
N ALA A 48 -0.54 4.35 13.54
CA ALA A 48 -0.25 3.59 14.75
C ALA A 48 1.25 3.48 15.10
N TYR A 49 2.15 4.07 14.30
CA TYR A 49 3.58 4.20 14.60
C TYR A 49 3.87 5.31 15.60
#